data_AF-A0A9Q0XS38-F1
#
_entry.id   AF-A0A9Q0XS38-F1
#
_cell.length_a   1.000
_cell.length_b   1.000
_cell.length_c   1.000
_cell.angle_alpha   90.00
_cell.angle_beta   90.00
_cell.angle_gamma   90.00
#
_symmetry.space_group_name_H-M   'P 1'
#
loop_
_entity.id
_entity.type
_entity.pdbx_description
1 polymer ?
#
loop_
_entity_poly.entity_id
_entity_poly.type
_entity_poly.pdbx_seq_one_letter_code
_entity_poly.pdbx_strand_id
1 'polypeptide(L)'
;MAWKFLSDFPWELDPDLYGDRHYNPFTREFYPSLEDIVGASVAGVTDEDLDSNVLFGSLRGSVVGLRYYTGVVNNNEMVALQREPANPYDKNAIKVNNVNGEQVGHIKRN
;
A
#
# COMPACT_ATOMS: atom_id res chain seq x y z
N MET A 1 9.41 -27.25 19.05
CA MET A 1 8.50 -27.14 17.89
C MET A 1 8.73 -28.36 17.01
N ALA A 2 7.75 -29.27 16.93
CA ALA A 2 7.84 -30.49 16.13
C ALA A 2 6.86 -30.37 14.96
N TRP A 3 7.37 -30.44 13.74
CA TRP A 3 6.55 -30.48 12.53
C TRP A 3 6.01 -31.90 12.38
N LYS A 4 4.69 -32.06 12.51
CA LYS A 4 4.00 -33.30 12.15
C LYS A 4 3.48 -33.13 10.72
N PHE A 5 4.05 -33.85 9.77
CA PHE A 5 3.39 -34.08 8.49
C PHE A 5 2.21 -35.02 8.76
N LEU A 6 1.00 -34.50 8.61
CA LEU A 6 -0.21 -35.33 8.57
C LEU A 6 -0.15 -36.10 7.25
N SER A 7 0.14 -37.39 7.34
CA SER A 7 0.33 -38.35 6.24
C SER A 7 -0.96 -38.69 5.50
N ASP A 8 -2.06 -38.05 5.83
CA ASP A 8 -3.39 -38.44 5.34
C ASP A 8 -3.82 -37.44 4.27
N PHE A 9 -3.00 -37.31 3.23
CA PHE A 9 -3.36 -36.67 1.96
C PHE A 9 -4.18 -37.70 1.16
N PRO A 10 -5.51 -37.52 1.01
CA PRO A 10 -6.28 -38.32 0.08
C PRO A 10 -5.97 -37.78 -1.32
N TRP A 11 -5.40 -38.61 -2.19
CA TRP A 11 -5.08 -38.27 -3.58
C TRP A 11 -6.32 -38.23 -4.50
N GLU A 12 -7.52 -38.39 -3.95
CA GLU A 12 -8.78 -38.16 -4.68
C GLU A 12 -9.04 -36.66 -4.73
N LEU A 13 -8.65 -36.06 -5.85
CA LEU A 13 -9.03 -34.71 -6.23
C LEU A 13 -10.56 -34.65 -6.34
N ASP A 14 -11.20 -33.84 -5.49
CA ASP A 14 -12.62 -33.52 -5.65
C ASP A 14 -12.79 -32.74 -6.97
N PRO A 15 -13.51 -33.27 -7.97
CA PRO A 15 -13.68 -32.62 -9.27
C PRO A 15 -14.37 -31.25 -9.15
N ASP A 16 -15.18 -31.06 -8.11
CA ASP A 16 -15.96 -29.84 -7.91
C ASP A 16 -15.06 -28.67 -7.47
N LEU A 17 -13.92 -28.95 -6.82
CA LEU A 17 -12.94 -27.94 -6.39
C LEU A 17 -11.97 -27.52 -7.51
N TYR A 18 -11.75 -28.36 -8.53
CA TYR A 18 -10.81 -28.06 -9.62
C TYR A 18 -11.36 -27.05 -10.62
N GLY A 19 -12.68 -26.92 -10.71
CA GLY A 19 -13.35 -25.93 -11.57
C GLY A 19 -13.19 -24.49 -11.08
N ASP A 20 -12.96 -24.30 -9.79
CA ASP A 20 -12.88 -22.99 -9.17
C ASP A 20 -11.47 -22.42 -9.31
N ARG A 21 -11.31 -21.49 -10.26
CA ARG A 21 -10.05 -20.76 -10.55
C ARG A 21 -9.49 -19.98 -9.36
N HIS A 22 -10.20 -19.93 -8.25
CA HIS A 22 -9.83 -19.23 -7.04
C HIS A 22 -9.33 -20.17 -5.94
N TYR A 23 -9.37 -21.50 -6.07
CA TYR A 23 -8.91 -22.40 -5.01
C TYR A 23 -7.39 -22.69 -5.09
N ASN A 24 -6.67 -22.47 -3.98
CA ASN A 24 -5.27 -22.88 -3.86
C ASN A 24 -5.13 -24.22 -3.11
N PRO A 25 -4.71 -25.31 -3.78
CA PRO A 25 -4.60 -26.63 -3.16
C PRO A 25 -3.44 -26.74 -2.15
N PHE A 26 -2.46 -25.82 -2.18
CA PHE A 26 -1.32 -25.84 -1.27
C PHE A 26 -1.60 -25.14 0.06
N THR A 27 -2.38 -24.06 0.03
CA THR A 27 -2.75 -23.29 1.23
C THR A 27 -4.16 -23.61 1.74
N ARG A 28 -4.98 -24.33 0.96
CA ARG A 28 -6.42 -24.54 1.19
C ARG A 28 -7.22 -23.23 1.31
N GLU A 29 -6.76 -22.17 0.65
CA GLU A 29 -7.41 -20.86 0.67
C GLU A 29 -8.00 -20.51 -0.70
N PHE A 30 -9.11 -19.77 -0.69
CA PHE A 30 -9.68 -19.17 -1.89
C PHE A 30 -9.04 -17.79 -2.11
N TYR A 31 -8.46 -17.56 -3.29
CA TYR A 31 -8.03 -16.25 -3.74
C TYR A 31 -9.25 -15.33 -3.85
N PRO A 32 -9.13 -14.05 -3.43
CA PRO A 32 -10.19 -13.08 -3.63
C PRO A 32 -10.45 -12.94 -5.14
N SER A 33 -11.73 -12.93 -5.51
CA SER A 33 -12.13 -12.71 -6.90
C SER A 33 -11.84 -11.27 -7.31
N LEU A 34 -11.81 -11.01 -8.62
CA LEU A 34 -11.71 -9.63 -9.13
C LEU A 34 -12.85 -8.75 -8.61
N GLU A 35 -14.02 -9.31 -8.35
CA GLU A 35 -15.19 -8.59 -7.82
C GLU A 35 -14.98 -8.18 -6.36
N ASP A 36 -14.37 -9.05 -5.55
CA ASP A 36 -13.99 -8.74 -4.16
C ASP A 36 -12.91 -7.65 -4.09
N ILE A 37 -11.98 -7.64 -5.03
CA ILE A 37 -10.91 -6.64 -5.11
C ILE A 37 -11.46 -5.27 -5.52
N VAL A 38 -12.39 -5.24 -6.48
CA VAL A 38 -12.99 -3.99 -6.98
C VAL A 38 -13.86 -3.33 -5.90
N GLY A 39 -14.56 -4.11 -5.06
CA GLY A 39 -15.35 -3.60 -3.95
C GLY A 39 -14.55 -2.84 -2.88
N ALA A 40 -13.27 -3.16 -2.70
CA ALA A 40 -12.40 -2.49 -1.74
C ALA A 40 -11.82 -1.15 -2.24
N SER A 41 -11.86 -0.89 -3.55
CA SER A 41 -11.07 0.20 -4.16
C SER A 41 -11.70 1.60 -4.10
N VAL A 42 -12.88 1.78 -3.49
CA VAL A 42 -13.56 3.09 -3.33
C VAL A 42 -14.17 3.27 -1.93
N ALA A 43 -13.68 2.56 -0.91
CA ALA A 43 -14.03 2.89 0.47
C ALA A 43 -13.09 4.00 0.96
N GLY A 44 -13.63 5.20 1.17
CA GLY A 44 -12.93 6.24 1.91
C GLY A 44 -12.54 5.70 3.28
N VAL A 45 -11.33 6.04 3.74
CA VAL A 45 -10.81 5.68 5.06
C VAL A 45 -11.88 6.06 6.09
N THR A 46 -12.46 5.08 6.78
CA THR A 46 -13.50 5.36 7.78
C THR A 46 -12.85 5.75 9.10
N ASP A 47 -13.54 6.53 9.94
CA ASP A 47 -13.00 6.93 11.24
C ASP A 47 -12.70 5.70 12.13
N GLU A 48 -13.42 4.59 11.94
CA GLU A 48 -13.17 3.30 12.63
C GLU A 48 -11.83 2.66 12.22
N ASP A 49 -11.38 2.86 10.98
CA ASP A 49 -10.06 2.41 10.51
C ASP A 49 -8.92 3.22 11.15
N LEU A 50 -9.17 4.48 11.50
CA LEU A 50 -8.19 5.37 12.13
C LEU A 50 -7.93 5.02 13.60
N ASP A 51 -8.95 4.53 14.32
CA ASP A 51 -8.85 4.12 15.72
C ASP A 51 -7.93 2.89 15.93
N SER A 52 -7.66 2.14 14.85
CA SER A 52 -6.73 1.01 14.87
C SER A 52 -5.27 1.40 14.58
N ASN A 53 -4.99 2.65 14.24
CA ASN A 53 -3.65 3.09 13.84
C ASN A 53 -2.74 3.32 15.06
N VAL A 54 -1.64 2.56 15.12
CA VAL A 54 -0.61 2.71 16.15
C VAL A 54 0.56 3.55 15.64
N LEU A 55 1.02 4.50 16.45
CA LEU A 55 2.21 5.30 16.15
C LEU A 55 3.47 4.42 16.25
N PHE A 56 4.07 4.09 15.10
CA PHE A 56 5.34 3.37 15.07
C PHE A 56 6.54 4.24 15.49
N GLY A 57 6.49 5.55 15.22
CA GLY A 57 7.56 6.49 15.52
C GLY A 57 7.52 7.74 14.65
N SER A 58 8.57 8.56 14.73
CA SER A 58 8.72 9.76 13.89
C SER A 58 10.08 9.76 13.21
N LEU A 59 10.13 10.27 11.98
CA LEU A 59 11.35 10.42 11.20
C LEU A 59 11.51 11.88 10.80
N ARG A 60 12.74 12.39 10.89
CA ARG A 60 13.11 13.70 10.37
C ARG A 60 13.78 13.55 9.02
N GLY A 61 13.30 14.30 8.03
CA GLY A 61 13.85 14.35 6.69
C GLY A 61 13.87 15.78 6.15
N SER A 62 14.46 15.95 4.97
CA SER A 62 14.51 17.22 4.27
C SER A 62 13.77 17.16 2.94
N VAL A 63 13.04 18.22 2.64
CA VAL A 63 12.48 18.46 1.31
C VAL A 63 13.55 19.15 0.45
N VAL A 64 13.81 18.59 -0.73
CA VAL A 64 14.78 19.10 -1.70
C VAL A 64 14.08 19.50 -3.00
N GLY A 65 14.81 20.16 -3.90
CA GLY A 65 14.26 20.57 -5.19
C GLY A 65 13.38 21.82 -5.14
N LEU A 66 13.39 22.57 -4.02
CA LEU A 66 12.55 23.76 -3.79
C LEU A 66 12.62 24.80 -4.92
N ARG A 67 13.78 24.92 -5.59
CA ARG A 67 13.98 25.88 -6.68
C ARG A 67 13.19 25.57 -7.96
N TYR A 68 12.66 24.35 -8.09
CA TYR A 68 11.99 23.87 -9.30
C TYR A 68 10.47 23.91 -9.21
N TYR A 69 9.93 24.29 -8.05
CA TYR A 69 8.49 24.33 -7.82
C TYR A 69 8.08 25.65 -7.17
N THR A 70 6.80 25.99 -7.30
CA THR A 70 6.24 27.27 -6.85
C THR A 70 5.44 27.14 -5.57
N GLY A 71 5.18 25.92 -5.09
CA GLY A 71 4.41 25.70 -3.88
C GLY A 71 5.06 26.36 -2.68
N VAL A 72 4.27 27.15 -1.97
CA VAL A 72 4.69 27.82 -0.73
C VAL A 72 4.14 27.04 0.46
N VAL A 73 4.91 27.02 1.54
CA VAL A 73 4.51 26.41 2.81
C VAL A 73 4.89 27.35 3.95
N ASN A 74 4.04 27.44 4.96
CA ASN A 74 4.30 28.21 6.18
C ASN A 74 5.03 27.35 7.22
N ASN A 75 5.64 28.02 8.19
CA ASN A 75 6.20 27.33 9.35
C ASN A 75 5.08 26.65 10.14
N ASN A 76 5.31 25.40 10.56
CA ASN A 76 4.35 24.53 11.25
C ASN A 76 3.11 24.16 10.42
N GLU A 77 3.16 24.27 9.10
CA GLU A 77 2.10 23.79 8.21
C GLU A 77 2.33 22.32 7.85
N MET A 78 1.23 21.55 7.80
CA MET A 78 1.27 20.16 7.35
C MET A 78 1.43 20.08 5.84
N VAL A 79 2.12 19.05 5.37
CA VAL A 79 2.32 18.77 3.95
C VAL A 79 1.84 17.37 3.60
N ALA A 80 1.38 17.19 2.37
CA ALA A 80 1.00 15.90 1.84
C ALA A 80 2.18 15.23 1.15
N LEU A 81 2.38 13.94 1.42
CA LEU A 81 3.36 13.10 0.72
C LEU A 81 2.63 12.26 -0.34
N GLN A 82 3.07 12.34 -1.59
CA GLN A 82 2.48 11.59 -2.69
C GLN A 82 3.55 10.84 -3.48
N ARG A 83 3.32 9.55 -3.74
CA ARG A 83 4.20 8.74 -4.58
C ARG A 83 4.16 9.22 -6.03
N GLU A 84 5.32 9.25 -6.69
CA GLU A 84 5.45 9.59 -8.11
C GLU A 84 6.19 8.45 -8.86
N PRO A 85 5.53 7.29 -9.08
CA PRO A 85 6.17 6.12 -9.68
C PRO A 85 6.57 6.33 -11.15
N ALA A 86 5.93 7.27 -11.84
CA ALA A 86 6.21 7.63 -13.22
C ALA A 86 7.35 8.65 -13.38
N ASN A 87 8.04 9.02 -12.29
CA ASN A 87 9.17 9.95 -12.35
C ASN A 87 10.32 9.34 -13.17
N PRO A 88 10.82 10.02 -14.22
CA PRO A 88 11.81 9.44 -15.14
C PRO A 88 13.20 9.26 -14.51
N TYR A 89 13.49 9.95 -13.41
CA TYR A 89 14.80 9.92 -12.74
C TYR A 89 14.84 8.95 -11.56
N ASP A 90 13.70 8.77 -10.87
CA ASP A 90 13.58 7.89 -9.72
C ASP A 90 12.17 7.33 -9.54
N LYS A 91 11.97 6.04 -9.82
CA LYS A 91 10.69 5.32 -9.58
C LYS A 91 10.24 5.35 -8.10
N ASN A 92 11.16 5.60 -7.17
CA ASN A 92 10.87 5.72 -5.74
C ASN A 92 10.65 7.18 -5.30
N ALA A 93 10.53 8.13 -6.24
CA ALA A 93 10.28 9.52 -5.93
C ALA A 93 8.99 9.73 -5.13
N ILE A 94 9.06 10.57 -4.09
CA ILE A 94 7.92 11.02 -3.30
C ILE A 94 7.88 12.54 -3.40
N LYS A 95 6.84 13.08 -4.04
CA LYS A 95 6.62 14.52 -4.10
C LYS A 95 5.95 15.01 -2.82
N VAL A 96 6.26 16.25 -2.47
CA VAL A 96 5.74 16.94 -1.30
C VAL A 96 4.86 18.08 -1.78
N ASN A 97 3.58 18.05 -1.40
CA ASN A 97 2.61 19.08 -1.76
C ASN A 97 2.16 19.86 -0.52
N ASN A 98 1.83 21.13 -0.69
CA ASN A 98 1.18 21.93 0.36
C ASN A 98 -0.31 21.54 0.53
N VAL A 99 -0.99 22.20 1.46
CA VAL A 99 -2.42 21.97 1.72
C VAL A 99 -3.31 22.31 0.51
N ASN A 100 -2.83 23.18 -0.38
CA ASN A 100 -3.52 23.56 -1.62
C ASN A 100 -3.28 22.57 -2.77
N GLY A 101 -2.48 21.51 -2.54
CA GLY A 101 -2.12 20.51 -3.55
C GLY A 101 -1.01 20.96 -4.51
N GLU A 102 -0.40 22.12 -4.30
CA GLU A 102 0.72 22.59 -5.10
C GLU A 102 2.02 21.91 -4.66
N GLN A 103 2.83 21.51 -5.63
CA GLN A 103 4.10 20.86 -5.34
C GLN A 103 5.11 21.88 -4.79
N VAL A 104 5.77 21.50 -3.69
CA VAL A 104 6.83 22.28 -3.04
C VAL A 104 8.20 21.67 -3.35
N GLY A 105 8.27 20.35 -3.48
CA GLY A 105 9.52 19.64 -3.72
C GLY A 105 9.39 18.13 -3.72
N HIS A 106 10.51 17.48 -3.40
CA HIS A 106 10.62 16.03 -3.29
C HIS A 106 11.35 15.63 -2.01
N ILE A 107 11.07 14.42 -1.52
CA ILE A 107 11.89 13.80 -0.48
C ILE A 107 13.25 13.45 -1.09
N LYS A 108 14.32 13.75 -0.34
CA LYS A 108 15.69 13.44 -0.76
C LYS A 108 15.84 11.93 -1.03
N ARG A 109 16.39 11.59 -2.19
CA ARG A 109 16.85 10.23 -2.51
C ARG A 109 18.08 9.90 -1.66
N ASN A 110 18.02 8.79 -0.92
CA ASN A 110 19.16 8.23 -0.20
C ASN A 110 19.93 7.24 -1.07
#